data_AF-A0A2A3YCM6-F1
#
_entry.id   AF-A0A2A3YCM6-F1
#
_cell.length_a   1.000
_cell.length_b   1.000
_cell.length_c   1.000
_cell.angle_alpha   90.00
_cell.angle_beta   90.00
_cell.angle_gamma   90.00
#
_symmetry.space_group_name_H-M   'P 1'
#
loop_
_entity.id
_entity.type
_entity.pdbx_description
1 polymer ?
#
loop_
_entity_poly.entity_id
_entity_poly.type
_entity_poly.pdbx_seq_one_letter_code
_entity_poly.pdbx_strand_id
1 'polypeptide(L)'
;MTPQRIPRNGMSVSSLAKKTGYSTNTIIRWTSEPREVYLGRAADRHQKIHELREQGLSMRAIAEEIGISARAVHYALHKDADKRDTA
;
A
#
# COMPACT_ATOMS: atom_id res chain seq x y z
N MET A 1 -8.70 -31.40 -8.49
CA MET A 1 -9.66 -30.29 -8.40
C MET A 1 -8.88 -29.04 -7.97
N THR A 2 -8.64 -28.07 -8.85
CA THR A 2 -8.03 -26.79 -8.46
C THR A 2 -9.04 -26.00 -7.63
N PRO A 3 -8.69 -25.53 -6.42
CA PRO A 3 -9.63 -24.81 -5.60
C PRO A 3 -9.94 -23.45 -6.25
N GLN A 4 -11.22 -23.17 -6.47
CA GLN A 4 -11.70 -21.92 -7.04
C GLN A 4 -11.35 -20.76 -6.11
N ARG A 5 -10.63 -19.75 -6.63
CA ARG A 5 -10.25 -18.57 -5.87
C ARG A 5 -11.47 -17.70 -5.61
N ILE A 6 -11.81 -17.48 -4.35
CA ILE A 6 -12.98 -16.69 -3.94
C ILE A 6 -12.51 -15.31 -3.44
N PRO A 7 -13.00 -14.19 -4.01
CA PRO A 7 -12.64 -12.86 -3.53
C PRO A 7 -13.25 -12.58 -2.14
N ARG A 8 -12.60 -11.70 -1.39
CA ARG A 8 -12.98 -11.42 0.00
C ARG A 8 -14.24 -10.54 0.14
N ASN A 9 -14.52 -9.66 -0.82
CA ASN A 9 -15.72 -8.81 -0.88
C ASN A 9 -16.10 -8.13 0.45
N GLY A 10 -15.10 -7.64 1.20
CA GLY A 10 -15.30 -6.99 2.50
C GLY A 10 -15.47 -7.91 3.71
N MET A 11 -15.58 -9.23 3.53
CA MET A 11 -15.63 -10.19 4.64
C MET A 11 -14.28 -10.30 5.37
N SER A 12 -14.29 -10.67 6.65
CA SER A 12 -13.04 -11.02 7.32
C SER A 12 -12.48 -12.35 6.79
N VAL A 13 -11.17 -12.56 6.90
CA VAL A 13 -10.52 -13.83 6.53
C VAL A 13 -11.13 -15.00 7.31
N SER A 14 -11.40 -14.80 8.61
CA SER A 14 -12.00 -15.82 9.48
C SER A 14 -13.42 -16.17 9.06
N SER A 15 -14.24 -15.17 8.72
CA SER A 15 -15.61 -15.37 8.24
C SER A 15 -15.64 -16.15 6.92
N LEU A 16 -14.76 -15.80 5.99
CA LEU A 16 -14.70 -16.47 4.68
C LEU A 16 -14.17 -17.90 4.81
N ALA A 17 -13.18 -18.14 5.68
CA ALA A 17 -12.69 -19.48 5.99
C ALA A 17 -13.82 -20.38 6.54
N LYS A 18 -14.60 -19.89 7.51
CA LYS A 18 -15.77 -20.62 8.05
C LYS A 18 -16.81 -20.93 6.98
N LYS A 19 -17.09 -19.97 6.09
CA LYS A 19 -18.09 -20.13 5.03
C LYS A 19 -17.68 -21.12 3.94
N THR A 20 -16.39 -21.19 3.63
CA THR A 20 -15.86 -21.96 2.49
C THR A 20 -15.23 -23.29 2.89
N GLY A 21 -14.94 -23.49 4.18
CA GLY A 21 -14.23 -24.67 4.68
C GLY A 21 -12.72 -24.66 4.41
N TYR A 22 -12.18 -23.62 3.77
CA TYR A 22 -10.75 -23.48 3.54
C TYR A 22 -10.01 -22.89 4.74
N SER A 23 -8.72 -23.19 4.86
CA SER A 23 -7.86 -22.59 5.87
C SER A 23 -7.71 -21.08 5.67
N THR A 24 -7.52 -20.35 6.76
CA THR A 24 -7.25 -18.90 6.74
C THR A 24 -6.06 -18.55 5.85
N ASN A 25 -5.00 -19.36 5.87
CA ASN A 25 -3.81 -19.17 5.05
C ASN A 25 -4.12 -19.28 3.54
N THR A 26 -5.00 -20.20 3.16
CA THR A 26 -5.45 -20.34 1.76
C THR A 26 -6.21 -19.09 1.30
N ILE A 27 -7.13 -18.60 2.15
CA ILE A 27 -7.88 -17.38 1.88
C ILE A 27 -6.96 -16.15 1.76
N ILE A 28 -5.98 -16.01 2.66
CA ILE A 28 -4.99 -14.92 2.60
C ILE A 28 -4.21 -14.99 1.30
N ARG A 29 -3.69 -16.16 0.93
CA ARG A 29 -2.92 -16.34 -0.31
C ARG A 29 -3.72 -15.98 -1.57
N TRP A 30 -5.03 -16.19 -1.58
CA TRP A 30 -5.87 -15.85 -2.73
C TRP A 30 -6.29 -14.39 -2.79
N THR A 31 -6.51 -13.79 -1.62
CA THR A 31 -7.18 -12.48 -1.52
C THR A 31 -6.22 -11.34 -1.23
N SER A 32 -5.02 -11.64 -0.72
CA SER A 32 -3.99 -10.63 -0.52
C SER A 32 -3.41 -10.18 -1.85
N GLU A 33 -3.22 -8.87 -1.95
CA GLU A 33 -2.46 -8.28 -3.04
C GLU A 33 -1.01 -8.79 -3.03
N PRO A 34 -0.41 -9.06 -4.21
CA PRO A 34 1.01 -9.40 -4.28
C PRO A 34 1.86 -8.32 -3.62
N ARG A 35 2.90 -8.75 -2.89
CA ARG A 35 3.77 -7.83 -2.14
C ARG A 35 4.39 -6.75 -3.03
N GLU A 36 4.76 -7.11 -4.26
CA GLU A 36 5.35 -6.20 -5.24
C GLU A 36 4.39 -5.07 -5.62
N VAL A 37 3.10 -5.39 -5.82
CA VAL A 37 2.07 -4.39 -6.16
C VAL A 37 1.84 -3.45 -4.98
N TYR A 38 1.78 -3.97 -3.75
CA TYR A 38 1.66 -3.15 -2.54
C TYR A 38 2.84 -2.16 -2.40
N LEU A 39 4.06 -2.65 -2.63
CA LEU A 39 5.26 -1.82 -2.56
C LEU A 39 5.34 -0.81 -3.71
N GLY A 40 4.91 -1.20 -4.92
CA GLY A 40 4.80 -0.31 -6.07
C GLY A 40 3.91 0.89 -5.75
N ARG A 41 2.70 0.66 -5.21
CA ARG A 41 1.80 1.74 -4.78
C ARG A 41 2.40 2.65 -3.71
N ALA A 42 3.30 2.15 -2.87
CA ALA A 42 4.02 2.99 -1.92
C ALA A 42 5.10 3.83 -2.62
N ALA A 43 5.85 3.24 -3.55
CA ALA A 43 6.86 3.93 -4.34
C ALA A 43 6.26 5.03 -5.23
N ASP A 44 5.15 4.73 -5.93
CA ASP A 44 4.45 5.70 -6.79
C ASP A 44 3.97 6.91 -5.97
N ARG A 45 3.44 6.67 -4.76
CA ARG A 45 3.05 7.75 -3.84
C ARG A 45 4.25 8.60 -3.42
N HIS A 46 5.38 7.97 -3.12
CA HIS A 46 6.59 8.70 -2.76
C HIS A 46 7.06 9.56 -3.92
N GLN A 47 7.08 9.01 -5.15
CA GLN A 47 7.46 9.76 -6.34
C GLN A 47 6.56 10.99 -6.52
N LYS A 48 5.24 10.84 -6.42
CA LYS A 48 4.30 11.97 -6.50
C LYS A 48 4.54 13.02 -5.41
N ILE A 49 4.92 12.61 -4.21
CA ILE A 49 5.28 13.54 -3.12
C ILE A 49 6.53 14.35 -3.49
N HIS A 50 7.56 13.73 -4.09
CA HIS A 50 8.76 14.43 -4.54
C HIS A 50 8.44 15.40 -5.68
N GLU A 51 7.69 14.97 -6.69
CA GLU A 51 7.27 15.82 -7.82
C GLU A 51 6.53 17.07 -7.35
N LEU A 52 5.57 16.93 -6.44
CA LEU A 52 4.85 18.07 -5.87
C LEU A 52 5.75 18.96 -5.01
N ARG A 53 6.77 18.39 -4.36
CA ARG A 53 7.73 19.16 -3.58
C ARG A 53 8.68 19.96 -4.47
N GLU A 54 9.10 19.40 -5.60
CA GLU A 54 9.90 20.09 -6.61
C GLU A 54 9.12 21.25 -7.26
N GLN A 55 7.80 21.10 -7.41
CA GLN A 55 6.88 22.17 -7.82
C GLN A 55 6.72 23.27 -6.75
N GLY A 56 7.32 23.13 -5.57
CA GLY A 56 7.32 24.13 -4.51
C GLY A 56 6.12 24.07 -3.56
N LEU A 57 5.29 23.02 -3.63
CA LEU A 57 4.18 22.88 -2.68
C LEU A 57 4.70 22.62 -1.26
N SER A 58 4.00 23.21 -0.29
CA SER A 58 4.27 22.92 1.13
C SER A 58 3.84 21.49 1.47
N MET A 59 4.47 20.90 2.48
CA MET A 59 4.14 19.52 2.92
C MET A 59 2.67 19.36 3.34
N ARG A 60 2.04 20.43 3.84
CA ARG A 60 0.62 20.43 4.20
C ARG A 60 -0.27 20.39 2.97
N ALA A 61 0.04 21.19 1.95
CA ALA A 61 -0.68 21.19 0.68
C ALA A 61 -0.55 19.83 -0.03
N ILE A 62 0.64 19.22 -0.02
CA ILE A 62 0.87 17.87 -0.58
C ILE A 62 0.03 16.82 0.16
N ALA A 63 -0.06 16.92 1.48
CA ALA A 63 -0.85 16.00 2.30
C ALA A 63 -2.34 16.09 1.96
N GLU A 64 -2.87 17.30 1.78
CA GLU A 64 -4.26 17.56 1.38
C GLU A 64 -4.55 17.05 -0.04
N GLU A 65 -3.65 17.31 -1.00
CA GLU A 65 -3.78 16.88 -2.39
C GLU A 65 -3.81 15.35 -2.54
N ILE A 66 -2.97 14.64 -1.78
CA ILE A 66 -2.87 13.18 -1.85
C ILE A 66 -3.88 12.49 -0.91
N GLY A 67 -4.43 13.21 0.06
CA GLY A 67 -5.33 12.67 1.08
C GLY A 67 -4.62 11.82 2.14
N ILE A 68 -3.39 12.18 2.50
CA ILE A 68 -2.58 11.51 3.53
C ILE A 68 -2.20 12.47 4.66
N SER A 69 -1.58 11.97 5.72
CA SER A 69 -1.10 12.83 6.79
C SER A 69 0.22 13.53 6.42
N ALA A 70 0.43 14.73 6.95
CA ALA A 70 1.71 15.45 6.79
C ALA A 70 2.91 14.65 7.35
N ARG A 71 2.69 13.79 8.36
CA ARG A 71 3.71 12.87 8.87
C ARG A 71 4.10 11.81 7.83
N ALA A 72 3.16 11.31 7.04
CA ALA A 72 3.44 10.37 5.96
C ALA A 72 4.25 11.05 4.84
N VAL A 73 3.94 12.31 4.52
CA VAL A 73 4.71 13.13 3.57
C VAL A 73 6.16 13.30 4.07
N HIS A 74 6.35 13.69 5.33
CA HIS A 74 7.68 13.79 5.94
C HIS A 74 8.46 12.48 5.85
N TYR A 75 7.83 11.37 6.23
CA TYR A 75 8.46 10.05 6.17
C TYR A 75 8.90 9.68 4.75
N ALA A 76 8.06 9.93 3.73
CA ALA A 76 8.40 9.64 2.35
C ALA A 76 9.63 10.42 1.88
N LEU A 77 9.70 11.72 2.20
CA LEU A 77 10.83 12.57 1.84
C LEU A 77 12.15 12.12 2.49
N HIS A 78 12.13 11.78 3.78
CA HIS A 78 13.33 11.33 4.50
C HIS A 78 13.78 9.92 4.12
N LYS A 79 12.85 9.00 3.91
CA LYS A 79 13.16 7.61 3.57
C LYS A 79 13.88 7.47 2.24
N ASP A 80 13.54 8.32 1.27
CA ASP A 80 14.21 8.28 -0.03
C ASP A 80 15.49 9.11 -0.05
N ALA A 81 15.66 10.10 0.84
CA ALA A 81 16.97 10.76 1.06
C ALA A 81 18.02 9.74 1.55
N ASP A 82 17.66 8.91 2.53
CA ASP A 82 18.52 7.84 3.06
C ASP A 82 18.97 6.85 1.95
N LYS A 83 18.10 6.57 0.98
CA LYS A 83 18.46 5.74 -0.20
C LYS A 83 19.40 6.44 -1.18
N ARG A 84 19.33 7.77 -1.33
CA ARG A 84 20.20 8.56 -2.23
C ARG A 84 21.61 8.68 -1.65
N ASP A 85 21.73 8.77 -0.32
CA ASP A 85 23.02 8.89 0.37
C ASP A 85 23.78 7.55 0.46
N THR A 86 23.06 6.43 0.28
CA THR A 86 23.62 5.07 0.33
C THR A 86 23.97 4.50 -1.06
N ALA A 87 23.74 5.24 -2.15
CA ALA A 87 23.97 4.83 -3.53
C ALA A 87 25.16 5.58 -4.16
#